data_AF-A0A7V4JE54-F1
#
_entry.id   AF-A0A7V4JE54-F1
#
_cell.length_a   1.000
_cell.length_b   1.000
_cell.length_c   1.000
_cell.angle_alpha   90.00
_cell.angle_beta   90.00
_cell.angle_gamma   90.00
#
_symmetry.space_group_name_H-M   'P 1'
#
loop_
_entity.id
_entity.type
_entity.pdbx_description
1 polymer ?
#
loop_
_entity_poly.entity_id
_entity_poly.type
_entity_poly.pdbx_seq_one_letter_code
_entity_poly.pdbx_strand_id
1 'polypeptide(L)'
;VTPVVIAQTARATRLLGQARLPSWLTGSPSGELPAEPAYADHLLIIGYGINGRNLARAAREFGFPYAIIEMNPQTVRREVAQNEPIHFGDATNEAVLRQAGAERARAAAVVIGDPVATRSVVAQLRRLAPDLHIIARTRFLTEVHPLYELGASDVVPEEFETSIEIFHRMARYLGLPEDDAQRLEEAIREDHYGVLRRAQDDETCDYQVAQTTGKRCADQEGDNDD
;
A
#
# COMPACT_ATOMS: atom_id res chain seq x y z
N VAL A 1 -36.48 -49.81 12.36
CA VAL A 1 -37.40 -50.09 11.23
C VAL A 1 -38.38 -48.94 11.16
N THR A 2 -38.21 -48.08 10.15
CA THR A 2 -39.19 -47.35 9.32
C THR A 2 -40.70 -47.41 9.70
N PRO A 3 -41.57 -46.55 9.13
CA PRO A 3 -41.66 -45.08 9.06
C PRO A 3 -43.15 -44.67 9.29
N VAL A 4 -43.63 -43.55 8.73
CA VAL A 4 -45.05 -43.12 8.62
C VAL A 4 -45.56 -42.25 9.78
N VAL A 5 -45.46 -40.92 9.63
CA VAL A 5 -46.63 -40.02 9.60
C VAL A 5 -46.26 -38.76 8.80
N ILE A 6 -46.30 -38.84 7.46
CA ILE A 6 -46.50 -37.68 6.60
C ILE A 6 -47.87 -37.88 5.96
N ALA A 7 -48.92 -37.38 6.61
CA ALA A 7 -50.20 -37.08 6.00
C ALA A 7 -51.09 -36.47 7.07
N GLN A 8 -51.48 -35.21 6.87
CA GLN A 8 -52.71 -34.54 7.33
C GLN A 8 -52.45 -33.13 7.87
N THR A 9 -52.20 -32.16 6.98
CA THR A 9 -52.63 -30.76 7.20
C THR A 9 -52.97 -30.04 5.89
N ALA A 10 -53.49 -30.74 4.88
CA ALA A 10 -54.14 -30.09 3.74
C ALA A 10 -55.60 -29.78 4.09
N ARG A 11 -55.87 -28.88 5.06
CA ARG A 11 -57.24 -28.40 5.33
C ARG A 11 -57.41 -27.13 6.17
N ALA A 12 -56.41 -26.24 6.27
CA ALA A 12 -56.56 -24.98 7.02
C ALA A 12 -56.06 -23.72 6.28
N THR A 13 -56.11 -23.67 4.94
CA THR A 13 -55.64 -22.53 4.13
C THR A 13 -56.76 -21.65 3.56
N ARG A 14 -57.91 -21.51 4.25
CA ARG A 14 -59.03 -20.69 3.75
C ARG A 14 -59.55 -19.59 4.68
N LEU A 15 -58.86 -19.26 5.77
CA LEU A 15 -59.29 -18.19 6.70
C LEU A 15 -58.16 -17.28 7.21
N LEU A 16 -57.10 -17.05 6.42
CA LEU A 16 -56.03 -16.10 6.76
C LEU A 16 -55.73 -15.13 5.60
N GLY A 17 -56.76 -14.68 4.90
CA GLY A 17 -56.65 -13.74 3.78
C GLY A 17 -56.74 -12.25 4.13
N GLN A 18 -56.88 -11.87 5.41
CA GLN A 18 -57.10 -10.47 5.80
C GLN A 18 -56.39 -10.00 7.07
N ALA A 19 -55.41 -10.75 7.59
CA ALA A 19 -54.52 -10.22 8.61
C ALA A 19 -53.30 -9.61 7.91
N ARG A 20 -53.22 -8.27 7.87
CA ARG A 20 -51.98 -7.57 7.53
C ARG A 20 -50.94 -7.95 8.59
N LEU A 21 -50.01 -8.82 8.22
CA LEU A 21 -48.92 -9.21 9.09
C LEU A 21 -48.13 -7.96 9.49
N PRO A 22 -47.80 -7.78 10.77
CA PRO A 22 -47.02 -6.63 11.21
C PRO A 22 -45.62 -6.71 10.58
N SER A 23 -45.08 -5.55 10.18
CA SER A 23 -43.86 -5.42 9.35
C SER A 23 -42.60 -6.04 9.94
N TRP A 24 -42.59 -6.40 11.22
CA TRP A 24 -41.49 -7.11 11.87
C TRP A 24 -41.41 -8.60 11.49
N LEU A 25 -42.47 -9.19 10.92
CA LEU A 25 -42.49 -10.59 10.45
C LEU A 25 -42.16 -10.76 8.96
N THR A 26 -42.19 -9.67 8.17
CA THR A 26 -41.82 -9.65 6.74
C THR A 26 -40.49 -8.97 6.48
N GLY A 27 -39.78 -8.56 7.54
CA GLY A 27 -38.41 -8.07 7.43
C GLY A 27 -37.47 -9.24 7.16
N SER A 28 -37.36 -9.68 5.90
CA SER A 28 -36.07 -10.16 5.43
C SER A 28 -35.08 -9.04 5.73
N PRO A 29 -33.90 -9.30 6.31
CA PRO A 29 -32.80 -8.39 6.18
C PRO A 29 -32.41 -8.44 4.71
N SER A 30 -33.15 -7.75 3.85
CA SER A 30 -32.56 -7.08 2.70
C SER A 30 -31.60 -6.09 3.33
N GLY A 31 -30.43 -6.60 3.72
CA GLY A 31 -29.26 -5.78 3.88
C GLY A 31 -29.09 -5.13 2.53
N GLU A 32 -29.57 -3.90 2.41
CA GLU A 32 -28.91 -2.94 1.56
C GLU A 32 -27.44 -3.05 1.96
N LEU A 33 -26.66 -3.72 1.11
CA LEU A 33 -25.21 -3.64 1.19
C LEU A 33 -24.94 -2.14 1.31
N PRO A 34 -24.22 -1.69 2.35
CA PRO A 34 -23.95 -0.27 2.52
C PRO A 34 -23.47 0.24 1.18
N ALA A 35 -24.15 1.29 0.66
CA ALA A 35 -23.85 1.84 -0.65
C ALA A 35 -22.33 2.01 -0.73
N GLU A 36 -21.71 1.32 -1.69
CA GLU A 36 -20.26 1.35 -1.89
C GLU A 36 -19.83 2.82 -1.82
N PRO A 37 -18.97 3.21 -0.85
CA PRO A 37 -18.55 4.59 -0.73
C PRO A 37 -17.97 5.01 -2.07
N ALA A 38 -18.59 6.01 -2.70
CA ALA A 38 -18.21 6.48 -4.02
C ALA A 38 -16.93 7.32 -3.93
N TYR A 39 -15.81 6.72 -3.51
CA TYR A 39 -14.53 7.41 -3.37
C TYR A 39 -14.05 8.00 -4.70
N ALA A 40 -14.00 9.32 -4.80
CA ALA A 40 -13.41 10.03 -5.92
C ALA A 40 -12.55 11.16 -5.39
N ASP A 41 -11.53 11.52 -6.18
CA ASP A 41 -10.63 12.63 -5.89
C ASP A 41 -9.96 12.54 -4.51
N HIS A 42 -9.62 11.32 -4.10
CA HIS A 42 -9.11 11.00 -2.77
C HIS A 42 -7.69 10.41 -2.82
N LEU A 43 -7.06 10.36 -1.65
CA LEU A 43 -5.85 9.58 -1.40
C LEU A 43 -6.22 8.13 -1.08
N LEU A 44 -5.71 7.18 -1.86
CA LEU A 44 -5.82 5.75 -1.57
C LEU A 44 -4.59 5.28 -0.78
N ILE A 45 -4.76 4.90 0.48
CA ILE A 45 -3.70 4.39 1.35
C ILE A 45 -3.76 2.86 1.36
N ILE A 46 -2.68 2.20 0.94
CA ILE A 46 -2.59 0.74 0.93
C ILE A 46 -1.64 0.31 2.03
N GLY A 47 -2.19 -0.32 3.05
CA GLY A 47 -1.52 -0.67 4.30
C GLY A 47 -1.77 0.37 5.39
N TYR A 48 -2.21 -0.09 6.55
CA TYR A 48 -2.48 0.69 7.76
C TYR A 48 -1.51 0.30 8.89
N GLY A 49 -0.23 0.26 8.55
CA GLY A 49 0.89 0.15 9.50
C GLY A 49 1.23 1.48 10.16
N ILE A 50 2.49 1.65 10.59
CA ILE A 50 2.98 2.92 11.15
C ILE A 50 2.84 4.05 10.12
N ASN A 51 3.37 3.85 8.90
CA ASN A 51 3.34 4.87 7.84
C ASN A 51 1.90 5.15 7.37
N GLY A 52 1.08 4.11 7.18
CA GLY A 52 -0.33 4.27 6.80
C GLY A 52 -1.16 5.04 7.83
N ARG A 53 -0.95 4.77 9.13
CA ARG A 53 -1.59 5.52 10.22
C ARG A 53 -1.17 6.99 10.22
N ASN A 54 0.10 7.29 9.98
CA ASN A 54 0.60 8.66 9.93
C ASN A 54 0.03 9.42 8.72
N LEU A 55 -0.03 8.78 7.55
CA LEU A 55 -0.66 9.35 6.36
C LEU A 55 -2.15 9.61 6.57
N ALA A 56 -2.90 8.65 7.13
CA ALA A 56 -4.31 8.84 7.44
C ALA A 56 -4.55 9.95 8.46
N ARG A 57 -3.69 10.06 9.47
CA ARG A 57 -3.72 11.17 10.44
C ARG A 57 -3.53 12.52 9.75
N ALA A 58 -2.49 12.65 8.92
CA ALA A 58 -2.22 13.88 8.19
C ALA A 58 -3.38 14.21 7.23
N ALA A 59 -3.88 13.22 6.48
CA ALA A 59 -5.02 13.40 5.58
C ALA A 59 -6.26 13.92 6.32
N ARG A 60 -6.57 13.36 7.49
CA ARG A 60 -7.65 13.85 8.35
C ARG A 60 -7.42 15.27 8.85
N GLU A 61 -6.21 15.56 9.33
CA GLU A 61 -5.84 16.86 9.90
C GLU A 61 -5.96 17.99 8.88
N PHE A 62 -5.55 17.74 7.64
CA PHE A 62 -5.62 18.71 6.54
C PHE A 62 -6.92 18.63 5.71
N GLY A 63 -7.85 17.72 6.06
CA GLY A 63 -9.14 17.58 5.38
C GLY A 63 -9.06 17.01 3.97
N PHE A 64 -8.00 16.27 3.64
CA PHE A 64 -7.92 15.55 2.37
C PHE A 64 -8.85 14.33 2.41
N PRO A 65 -9.72 14.10 1.41
CA PRO A 65 -10.47 12.84 1.32
C PRO A 65 -9.52 11.66 1.15
N TYR A 66 -9.75 10.56 1.89
CA TYR A 66 -8.93 9.36 1.78
C TYR A 66 -9.74 8.07 2.02
N ALA A 67 -9.19 6.97 1.53
CA ALA A 67 -9.66 5.61 1.79
C ALA A 67 -8.45 4.71 2.09
N ILE A 68 -8.63 3.70 2.94
CA ILE A 68 -7.56 2.79 3.34
C ILE A 68 -7.93 1.35 2.99
N ILE A 69 -7.00 0.59 2.43
CA ILE A 69 -7.08 -0.88 2.32
C ILE A 69 -6.11 -1.49 3.33
N GLU A 70 -6.60 -2.41 4.16
CA GLU A 70 -5.80 -3.12 5.16
C GLU A 70 -6.15 -4.61 5.20
N MET A 71 -5.13 -5.45 5.29
CA MET A 71 -5.29 -6.92 5.25
C MET A 71 -5.48 -7.53 6.65
N ASN A 72 -5.18 -6.80 7.74
CA ASN A 72 -5.41 -7.27 9.10
C ASN A 72 -6.86 -6.98 9.55
N PRO A 73 -7.71 -8.02 9.70
CA PRO A 73 -9.12 -7.83 10.02
C PRO A 73 -9.35 -7.26 11.42
N GLN A 74 -8.44 -7.49 12.36
CA GLN A 74 -8.56 -6.93 13.72
C GLN A 74 -8.28 -5.42 13.72
N THR A 75 -7.31 -4.98 12.93
CA THR A 75 -7.07 -3.56 12.69
C THR A 75 -8.31 -2.93 12.08
N VAL A 76 -8.83 -3.48 10.98
CA VAL A 76 -10.02 -2.91 10.31
C VAL A 76 -11.20 -2.78 11.27
N ARG A 77 -11.55 -3.84 12.01
CA ARG A 77 -12.68 -3.80 12.97
C ARG A 77 -12.53 -2.68 14.01
N ARG A 78 -11.32 -2.50 14.56
CA ARG A 78 -11.05 -1.48 15.57
C ARG A 78 -11.18 -0.06 15.00
N GLU A 79 -10.66 0.17 13.82
CA GLU A 79 -10.58 1.50 13.21
C GLU A 79 -11.93 1.90 12.55
N VAL A 80 -12.69 0.94 12.02
CA VAL A 80 -14.09 1.15 11.60
C VAL A 80 -14.94 1.63 12.77
N ALA A 81 -14.75 1.07 13.98
CA ALA A 81 -15.45 1.53 15.19
C ALA A 81 -15.09 2.98 15.58
N GLN A 82 -14.02 3.53 15.01
CA GLN A 82 -13.59 4.92 15.16
C GLN A 82 -13.98 5.79 13.95
N ASN A 83 -14.79 5.27 13.03
CA ASN A 83 -15.20 5.92 11.77
C ASN A 83 -14.03 6.21 10.82
N GLU A 84 -12.96 5.42 10.87
CA GLU A 84 -11.90 5.47 9.85
C GLU A 84 -12.44 4.92 8.52
N PRO A 85 -12.23 5.59 7.36
CA PRO A 85 -12.59 5.07 6.04
C PRO A 85 -11.65 3.94 5.60
N ILE A 86 -11.67 2.83 6.33
CA ILE A 86 -10.79 1.67 6.17
C ILE A 86 -11.58 0.41 5.79
N HIS A 87 -11.04 -0.31 4.82
CA HIS A 87 -11.63 -1.52 4.25
C HIS A 87 -10.72 -2.71 4.47
N PHE A 88 -11.34 -3.85 4.76
CA PHE A 88 -10.63 -5.12 4.77
C PHE A 88 -10.46 -5.62 3.34
N GLY A 89 -9.22 -5.89 2.94
CA GLY A 89 -8.95 -6.47 1.63
C GLY A 89 -7.47 -6.71 1.37
N ASP A 90 -7.21 -7.60 0.42
CA ASP A 90 -5.89 -7.79 -0.16
C ASP A 90 -5.75 -6.88 -1.38
N ALA A 91 -4.87 -5.87 -1.28
CA ALA A 91 -4.65 -4.91 -2.35
C ALA A 91 -3.99 -5.52 -3.59
N THR A 92 -3.44 -6.74 -3.50
CA THR A 92 -2.96 -7.48 -4.68
C THR A 92 -4.11 -8.02 -5.54
N ASN A 93 -5.36 -7.89 -5.10
CA ASN A 93 -6.54 -8.20 -5.89
C ASN A 93 -7.12 -6.93 -6.53
N GLU A 94 -7.15 -6.90 -7.86
CA GLU A 94 -7.69 -5.79 -8.66
C GLU A 94 -9.11 -5.37 -8.23
N ALA A 95 -9.97 -6.34 -7.87
CA ALA A 95 -11.34 -6.05 -7.45
C ALA A 95 -11.38 -5.21 -6.16
N VAL A 96 -10.46 -5.44 -5.23
CA VAL A 96 -10.34 -4.66 -3.97
C VAL A 96 -9.89 -3.23 -4.29
N LEU A 97 -8.94 -3.05 -5.22
CA LEU A 97 -8.50 -1.73 -5.66
C LEU A 97 -9.63 -0.95 -6.34
N ARG A 98 -10.41 -1.60 -7.21
CA ARG A 98 -11.58 -1.00 -7.86
C ARG A 98 -12.65 -0.59 -6.86
N GLN A 99 -12.94 -1.47 -5.89
CA GLN A 99 -13.89 -1.18 -4.82
C GLN A 99 -13.47 0.04 -3.99
N ALA A 100 -12.17 0.19 -3.70
CA ALA A 100 -11.62 1.36 -3.02
C ALA A 100 -11.51 2.62 -3.91
N GLY A 101 -12.00 2.55 -5.16
CA GLY A 101 -12.06 3.68 -6.08
C GLY A 101 -10.72 4.03 -6.72
N ALA A 102 -9.78 3.09 -6.89
CA ALA A 102 -8.46 3.36 -7.46
C ALA A 102 -8.50 4.13 -8.81
N GLU A 103 -9.47 3.83 -9.69
CA GLU A 103 -9.66 4.51 -10.99
C GLU A 103 -10.05 5.99 -10.87
N ARG A 104 -10.59 6.39 -9.71
CA ARG A 104 -11.06 7.75 -9.42
C ARG A 104 -10.22 8.44 -8.36
N ALA A 105 -9.17 7.77 -7.85
CA ALA A 105 -8.27 8.32 -6.86
C ALA A 105 -7.36 9.37 -7.50
N ARG A 106 -6.99 10.39 -6.72
CA ARG A 106 -6.01 11.41 -7.15
C ARG A 106 -4.58 10.90 -7.00
N ALA A 107 -4.33 10.18 -5.91
CA ALA A 107 -3.03 9.62 -5.59
C ALA A 107 -3.20 8.31 -4.80
N ALA A 108 -2.19 7.44 -4.86
CA ALA A 108 -2.11 6.24 -4.04
C ALA A 108 -0.76 6.15 -3.33
N ALA A 109 -0.80 5.77 -2.05
CA ALA A 109 0.37 5.49 -1.23
C ALA A 109 0.41 3.99 -0.91
N VAL A 110 1.37 3.27 -1.51
CA VAL A 110 1.60 1.84 -1.26
C VAL A 110 2.63 1.71 -0.15
N VAL A 111 2.16 1.52 1.08
CA VAL A 111 2.99 1.56 2.31
C VAL A 111 2.99 0.24 3.09
N ILE A 112 2.93 -0.87 2.36
CA ILE A 112 3.05 -2.24 2.87
C ILE A 112 4.52 -2.67 2.91
N GLY A 113 4.83 -3.64 3.78
CA GLY A 113 6.21 -4.10 4.02
C GLY A 113 6.69 -5.26 3.14
N ASP A 114 5.79 -5.89 2.38
CA ASP A 114 6.12 -7.03 1.52
C ASP A 114 6.48 -6.56 0.10
N PRO A 115 7.74 -6.72 -0.37
CA PRO A 115 8.16 -6.20 -1.67
C PRO A 115 7.40 -6.82 -2.85
N VAL A 116 7.04 -8.10 -2.77
CA VAL A 116 6.32 -8.81 -3.83
C VAL A 116 4.91 -8.25 -4.00
N ALA A 117 4.20 -8.07 -2.89
CA ALA A 117 2.90 -7.42 -2.86
C ALA A 117 2.99 -5.97 -3.35
N THR A 118 3.99 -5.19 -2.91
CA THR A 118 4.18 -3.80 -3.37
C THR A 118 4.32 -3.74 -4.89
N ARG A 119 5.18 -4.57 -5.49
CA ARG A 119 5.33 -4.65 -6.96
C ARG A 119 4.01 -4.99 -7.65
N SER A 120 3.30 -6.00 -7.15
CA SER A 120 2.01 -6.43 -7.70
C SER A 120 0.96 -5.33 -7.65
N VAL A 121 0.87 -4.62 -6.52
CA VAL A 121 -0.05 -3.51 -6.30
C VAL A 121 0.27 -2.34 -7.21
N VAL A 122 1.53 -1.90 -7.29
CA VAL A 122 1.96 -0.78 -8.14
C VAL A 122 1.63 -1.08 -9.60
N ALA A 123 1.97 -2.27 -10.09
CA ALA A 123 1.68 -2.69 -11.46
C ALA A 123 0.17 -2.70 -11.75
N GLN A 124 -0.65 -3.12 -10.80
CA GLN A 124 -2.11 -3.12 -10.93
C GLN A 124 -2.68 -1.70 -10.94
N LEU A 125 -2.27 -0.86 -9.99
CA LEU A 125 -2.68 0.54 -9.92
C LEU A 125 -2.37 1.29 -11.22
N ARG A 126 -1.16 1.13 -11.77
CA ARG A 126 -0.78 1.78 -13.03
C ARG A 126 -1.63 1.29 -14.21
N ARG A 127 -1.97 0.00 -14.27
CA ARG A 127 -2.87 -0.54 -15.31
C ARG A 127 -4.31 -0.04 -15.16
N LEU A 128 -4.81 0.01 -13.94
CA LEU A 128 -6.17 0.47 -13.62
C LEU A 128 -6.34 1.97 -13.88
N ALA A 129 -5.35 2.76 -13.49
CA ALA A 129 -5.39 4.21 -13.51
C ALA A 129 -4.06 4.76 -14.08
N PRO A 130 -3.95 4.90 -15.41
CA PRO A 130 -2.71 5.32 -16.07
C PRO A 130 -2.18 6.69 -15.64
N ASP A 131 -3.05 7.57 -15.12
CA ASP A 131 -2.68 8.92 -14.67
C ASP A 131 -2.53 9.03 -13.15
N LEU A 132 -2.74 7.94 -12.39
CA LEU A 132 -2.66 7.95 -10.93
C LEU A 132 -1.23 8.28 -10.47
N HIS A 133 -1.10 9.22 -9.54
CA HIS A 133 0.17 9.46 -8.89
C HIS A 133 0.41 8.41 -7.81
N ILE A 134 1.42 7.55 -7.99
CA ILE A 134 1.67 6.39 -7.12
C ILE A 134 2.97 6.60 -6.36
N ILE A 135 2.90 6.68 -5.04
CA ILE A 135 4.07 6.69 -4.16
C ILE A 135 4.20 5.31 -3.54
N ALA A 136 5.34 4.65 -3.76
CA ALA A 136 5.61 3.34 -3.20
C ALA A 136 6.70 3.42 -2.12
N ARG A 137 6.42 2.89 -0.93
CA ARG A 137 7.47 2.62 0.06
C ARG A 137 8.16 1.31 -0.32
N THR A 138 9.48 1.29 -0.22
CA THR A 138 10.26 0.05 -0.17
C THR A 138 11.14 0.01 1.07
N ARG A 139 11.53 -1.19 1.49
CA ARG A 139 12.55 -1.36 2.51
C ARG A 139 13.96 -1.15 1.95
N PHE A 140 14.19 -1.68 0.75
CA PHE A 140 15.52 -1.85 0.17
C PHE A 140 15.74 -0.93 -1.01
N LEU A 141 16.95 -0.38 -1.11
CA LEU A 141 17.36 0.49 -2.21
C LEU A 141 17.30 -0.21 -3.58
N THR A 142 17.57 -1.51 -3.61
CA THR A 142 17.53 -2.34 -4.83
C THR A 142 16.15 -2.43 -5.48
N GLU A 143 15.08 -2.11 -4.74
CA GLU A 143 13.71 -2.14 -5.24
C GLU A 143 13.28 -0.83 -5.92
N VAL A 144 14.07 0.24 -5.80
CA VAL A 144 13.71 1.57 -6.31
C VAL A 144 13.49 1.54 -7.82
N HIS A 145 14.48 1.07 -8.58
CA HIS A 145 14.39 1.04 -10.04
C HIS A 145 13.28 0.10 -10.55
N PRO A 146 13.16 -1.15 -10.06
CA PRO A 146 12.03 -2.02 -10.42
C PRO A 146 10.65 -1.39 -10.16
N LEU A 147 10.47 -0.64 -9.07
CA LEU A 147 9.18 0.00 -8.77
C LEU A 147 8.87 1.15 -9.75
N TYR A 148 9.87 1.92 -10.16
CA TYR A 148 9.71 2.91 -11.23
C TYR A 148 9.34 2.26 -12.57
N GLU A 149 10.00 1.16 -12.95
CA GLU A 149 9.68 0.41 -14.18
C GLU A 149 8.24 -0.13 -14.18
N LEU A 150 7.73 -0.53 -13.03
CA LEU A 150 6.33 -0.96 -12.86
C LEU A 150 5.32 0.20 -12.89
N GLY A 151 5.81 1.45 -12.88
CA GLY A 151 5.01 2.65 -13.00
C GLY A 151 4.72 3.36 -11.69
N ALA A 152 5.52 3.19 -10.64
CA ALA A 152 5.50 4.12 -9.52
C ALA A 152 5.88 5.53 -10.02
N SER A 153 5.24 6.57 -9.48
CA SER A 153 5.58 7.96 -9.75
C SER A 153 6.71 8.44 -8.86
N ASP A 154 6.78 7.92 -7.63
CA ASP A 154 7.84 8.17 -6.67
C ASP A 154 8.05 6.92 -5.80
N VAL A 155 9.28 6.72 -5.33
CA VAL A 155 9.67 5.58 -4.50
C VAL A 155 10.49 6.04 -3.31
N VAL A 156 10.03 5.66 -2.11
CA VAL A 156 10.65 6.03 -0.84
C VAL A 156 11.30 4.79 -0.18
N PRO A 157 12.64 4.64 -0.25
CA PRO A 157 13.37 3.59 0.43
C PRO A 157 13.59 3.90 1.92
N GLU A 158 13.01 3.08 2.80
CA GLU A 158 13.02 3.27 4.26
C GLU A 158 14.43 3.35 4.86
N GLU A 159 15.29 2.38 4.54
CA GLU A 159 16.64 2.31 5.12
C GLU A 159 17.47 3.54 4.77
N PHE A 160 17.21 4.09 3.60
CA PHE A 160 17.89 5.25 3.05
C PHE A 160 17.40 6.56 3.65
N GLU A 161 16.08 6.74 3.74
CA GLU A 161 15.52 7.92 4.43
C GLU A 161 15.95 7.97 5.89
N THR A 162 16.07 6.79 6.53
CA THR A 162 16.59 6.67 7.88
C THR A 162 18.05 7.11 7.97
N SER A 163 18.89 6.75 6.99
CA SER A 163 20.31 7.14 6.99
C SER A 163 20.48 8.64 6.77
N ILE A 164 19.68 9.26 5.90
CA ILE A 164 19.63 10.72 5.71
C ILE A 164 19.26 11.41 7.02
N GLU A 165 18.21 10.97 7.72
CA GLU A 165 17.79 11.57 8.98
C GLU A 165 18.86 11.44 10.08
N ILE A 166 19.57 10.31 10.12
CA ILE A 166 20.71 10.14 11.04
C ILE A 166 21.83 11.12 10.69
N PHE A 167 22.16 11.23 9.40
CA PHE A 167 23.17 12.16 8.90
C PHE A 167 22.80 13.60 9.25
N HIS A 168 21.57 14.02 8.99
CA HIS A 168 21.02 15.33 9.32
C HIS A 168 21.27 15.68 10.80
N ARG A 169 20.89 14.78 11.70
CA ARG A 169 21.08 14.96 13.15
C ARG A 169 22.55 15.04 13.54
N MET A 170 23.40 14.23 12.93
CA MET A 170 24.84 14.23 13.18
C MET A 170 25.50 15.51 12.65
N ALA A 171 25.14 15.95 11.44
CA ALA A 171 25.61 17.19 10.84
C ALA A 171 25.31 18.38 11.76
N ARG A 172 24.06 18.48 12.22
CA ARG A 172 23.63 19.49 13.18
C ARG A 172 24.39 19.41 14.51
N TYR A 173 24.59 18.21 15.06
CA TYR A 173 25.33 18.00 16.30
C TYR A 173 26.81 18.43 16.18
N LEU A 174 27.43 18.17 15.04
CA LEU A 174 28.82 18.54 14.74
C LEU A 174 28.99 20.01 14.32
N GLY A 175 27.89 20.77 14.24
CA GLY A 175 27.91 22.19 13.92
C GLY A 175 28.05 22.51 12.43
N LEU A 176 27.68 21.58 11.55
CA LEU A 176 27.54 21.92 10.13
C LEU A 176 26.39 22.93 9.96
N PRO A 177 26.56 23.97 9.12
CA PRO A 177 25.48 24.88 8.77
C PRO A 177 24.28 24.12 8.20
N GLU A 178 23.07 24.53 8.58
CA GLU A 178 21.82 23.90 8.14
C GLU A 178 21.71 23.85 6.61
N ASP A 179 22.05 24.96 5.94
CA ASP A 179 22.05 25.05 4.47
C ASP A 179 23.05 24.10 3.81
N ASP A 180 24.15 23.74 4.49
CA ASP A 180 25.13 22.78 3.96
C ASP A 180 24.62 21.35 4.11
N ALA A 181 24.01 21.03 5.26
CA ALA A 181 23.40 19.73 5.51
C ALA A 181 22.26 19.47 4.51
N GLN A 182 21.32 20.42 4.37
CA GLN A 182 20.18 20.30 3.46
C GLN A 182 20.62 20.12 2.00
N ARG A 183 21.60 20.91 1.54
CA ARG A 183 22.12 20.77 0.16
C ARG A 183 22.74 19.40 -0.10
N LEU A 184 23.45 18.83 0.88
CA LEU A 184 24.03 17.50 0.73
C LEU A 184 22.94 16.42 0.73
N GLU A 185 21.94 16.53 1.60
CA GLU A 185 20.81 15.60 1.64
C GLU A 185 19.98 15.63 0.34
N GLU A 186 19.71 16.82 -0.20
CA GLU A 186 19.03 16.99 -1.49
C GLU A 186 19.86 16.40 -2.64
N ALA A 187 21.17 16.69 -2.69
CA ALA A 187 22.05 16.11 -3.70
C ALA A 187 22.08 14.57 -3.65
N ILE A 188 21.98 13.99 -2.45
CA ILE A 188 21.90 12.54 -2.25
C ILE A 188 20.55 11.96 -2.74
N ARG A 189 19.44 12.68 -2.51
CA ARG A 189 18.10 12.28 -3.01
C ARG A 189 17.99 12.42 -4.53
N GLU A 190 18.52 13.50 -5.11
CA GLU A 190 18.44 13.82 -6.55
C GLU A 190 19.22 12.86 -7.44
N ASP A 191 20.34 12.28 -6.98
CA ASP A 191 21.04 11.23 -7.75
C ASP A 191 20.24 9.91 -7.80
N HIS A 192 18.93 9.95 -7.51
CA HIS A 192 18.02 8.80 -7.41
C HIS A 192 18.61 7.68 -6.56
N TYR A 193 19.28 8.06 -5.46
CA TYR A 193 19.99 7.16 -4.57
C TYR A 193 21.15 6.38 -5.22
N GLY A 194 21.57 6.79 -6.41
CA GLY A 194 22.60 6.16 -7.24
C GLY A 194 23.99 6.19 -6.62
N VAL A 195 24.39 7.29 -5.95
CA VAL A 195 25.69 7.44 -5.28
C VAL A 195 25.93 6.30 -4.30
N LEU A 196 24.92 5.99 -3.49
CA LEU A 196 25.02 4.99 -2.43
C LEU A 196 24.74 3.57 -2.92
N ARG A 197 23.96 3.38 -4.01
CA ARG A 197 23.89 2.09 -4.69
C ARG A 197 25.25 1.66 -5.22
N ARG A 198 25.99 2.56 -5.88
CA ARG A 198 27.35 2.27 -6.37
C ARG A 198 28.27 1.86 -5.22
N ALA A 199 28.21 2.57 -4.08
CA ALA A 199 29.00 2.20 -2.90
C ALA A 199 28.62 0.81 -2.33
N GLN A 200 27.33 0.45 -2.29
CA GLN A 200 26.88 -0.87 -1.85
C GLN A 200 27.26 -2.00 -2.83
N ASP A 201 27.15 -1.75 -4.14
CA ASP A 201 27.54 -2.69 -5.18
C ASP A 201 29.07 -2.95 -5.11
N ASP A 202 29.87 -1.90 -4.89
CA ASP A 202 31.32 -1.97 -4.72
C ASP A 202 31.72 -2.73 -3.43
N GLU A 203 31.07 -2.45 -2.29
CA GLU A 203 31.30 -3.18 -1.03
C GLU A 203 30.90 -4.65 -1.13
N THR A 204 29.80 -4.95 -1.83
CA THR A 204 29.35 -6.33 -2.05
C THR A 204 30.31 -7.10 -2.95
N CYS A 205 30.85 -6.44 -3.98
CA CYS A 205 31.88 -7.01 -4.85
C CYS A 205 33.18 -7.28 -4.06
N ASP A 206 33.64 -6.33 -3.26
CA ASP A 206 34.89 -6.46 -2.48
C ASP A 206 34.78 -7.59 -1.43
N TYR A 207 33.60 -7.76 -0.82
CA TYR A 207 33.34 -8.86 0.12
C TYR A 207 33.31 -10.25 -0.55
N GLN A 208 32.76 -10.36 -1.76
CA GLN A 208 32.72 -11.62 -2.52
C GLN A 208 34.08 -11.99 -3.13
N VAL A 209 34.86 -10.99 -3.55
CA VAL A 209 36.23 -11.16 -4.02
C VAL A 209 37.15 -11.60 -2.87
N ALA A 210 37.00 -11.01 -1.68
CA ALA A 210 37.78 -11.38 -0.49
C ALA A 210 37.59 -12.84 -0.04
N GLN A 211 36.45 -13.48 -0.33
CA GLN A 211 36.19 -14.88 0.03
C GLN A 211 36.57 -15.91 -1.04
N THR A 212 36.72 -15.51 -2.31
CA THR A 212 36.80 -16.49 -3.41
C THR A 212 38.10 -16.43 -4.20
N THR A 213 38.73 -15.26 -4.35
CA THR A 213 39.90 -15.14 -5.23
C THR A 213 40.65 -13.85 -4.92
N GLY A 214 41.88 -13.95 -4.40
CA GLY A 214 42.76 -12.79 -4.18
C GLY A 214 43.25 -12.13 -5.48
N LYS A 215 42.34 -11.55 -6.28
CA LYS A 215 42.64 -10.74 -7.47
C LYS A 215 41.68 -9.54 -7.54
N ARG A 216 42.24 -8.35 -7.81
CA ARG A 216 41.55 -7.06 -7.91
C ARG A 216 40.70 -6.97 -9.20
N CYS A 217 39.51 -6.38 -9.11
CA CYS A 217 38.57 -6.16 -10.23
C CYS A 217 38.96 -5.02 -11.20
N ALA A 218 40.17 -4.48 -11.13
CA ALA A 218 40.58 -3.35 -11.98
C ALA A 218 41.16 -3.80 -13.34
N ASP A 219 40.42 -4.60 -14.11
CA ASP A 219 40.76 -4.97 -15.50
C ASP A 219 39.49 -5.42 -16.24
N GLN A 220 38.51 -4.52 -16.45
CA GLN A 220 37.39 -4.78 -17.36
C GLN A 220 36.68 -3.49 -17.83
N GLU A 221 37.48 -2.50 -18.24
CA GLU A 221 37.02 -1.44 -19.16
C GLU A 221 37.96 -1.43 -20.37
N GLY A 222 37.57 -2.18 -21.39
CA GLY A 222 38.26 -2.28 -22.67
C GLY A 222 37.42 -3.05 -23.68
N ASP A 223 37.10 -2.37 -24.77
CA ASP A 223 36.45 -2.83 -26.01
C ASP A 223 34.94 -3.09 -26.00
N ASN A 224 34.20 -2.14 -26.59
CA ASN A 224 33.49 -2.38 -27.85
C ASN A 224 33.13 -1.04 -28.52
N ASP A 225 34.09 -0.49 -29.28
CA ASP A 225 33.79 0.23 -30.51
C ASP A 225 33.84 -0.81 -31.64
N ASP A 226 32.68 -1.09 -32.26
CA ASP A 226 32.48 -1.46 -33.68
C ASP A 226 30.97 -1.62 -33.97
#